data_AF-A0A2R9SRD1-F1
#
_entry.id   AF-A0A2R9SRD1-F1
#
_cell.length_a   1.000
_cell.length_b   1.000
_cell.length_c   1.000
_cell.angle_alpha   90.00
_cell.angle_beta   90.00
_cell.angle_gamma   90.00
#
_symmetry.space_group_name_H-M   'P 1'
#
loop_
_entity.id
_entity.type
_entity.pdbx_description
1 polymer ?
#
loop_
_entity_poly.entity_id
_entity_poly.type
_entity_poly.pdbx_seq_one_letter_code
_entity_poly.pdbx_strand_id
1 'polypeptide(L)'
;MSDKQLLLNEYSEWIDKVGEFAEQGESYWNRPIAEGKWTVRDVVCHIMCWDEYFYNEAIAKVSAGETLTVKHLDYDGFNEDSRLYAKTLSTEALVNQTLAAREKLIQTIEALPEALYAKRYTDGDGHPFEVEQFMRDFIWHDKHHLAQLNKVLQEG
;
A
#
# COMPACT_ATOMS: atom_id res chain seq x y z
N MET A 1 8.45 -19.41 -12.42
CA MET A 1 7.51 -18.33 -12.04
C MET A 1 7.56 -17.28 -13.13
N SER A 2 6.43 -16.67 -13.49
CA SER A 2 6.42 -15.47 -14.34
C SER A 2 6.89 -14.25 -13.54
N ASP A 3 7.32 -13.19 -14.22
CA ASP A 3 7.71 -11.92 -13.58
C ASP A 3 6.54 -11.32 -12.78
N LYS A 4 5.31 -11.43 -13.29
CA LYS A 4 4.08 -11.07 -12.56
C LYS A 4 3.97 -11.79 -11.22
N GLN A 5 4.22 -13.10 -11.17
CA GLN A 5 4.14 -13.86 -9.93
C GLN A 5 5.24 -13.47 -8.93
N LEU A 6 6.45 -13.18 -9.42
CA LEU A 6 7.54 -12.71 -8.56
C LEU A 6 7.18 -11.36 -7.91
N LEU A 7 6.65 -10.42 -8.68
CA LEU A 7 6.21 -9.13 -8.16
C LEU A 7 5.06 -9.27 -7.17
N LEU A 8 4.07 -10.14 -7.43
CA LEU A 8 2.98 -10.40 -6.49
C LEU A 8 3.48 -10.97 -5.16
N ASN A 9 4.44 -11.89 -5.20
CA ASN A 9 5.06 -12.45 -3.99
C ASN A 9 5.86 -11.40 -3.22
N GLU A 10 6.61 -10.53 -3.90
CA GLU A 10 7.32 -9.43 -3.24
C GLU A 10 6.33 -8.42 -2.65
N TYR A 11 5.22 -8.14 -3.34
CA TYR A 11 4.21 -7.19 -2.86
C TYR A 11 3.39 -7.74 -1.69
N SER A 12 3.29 -9.07 -1.55
CA SER A 12 2.66 -9.72 -0.38
C SER A 12 3.51 -9.66 0.88
N GLU A 13 4.81 -9.37 0.81
CA GLU A 13 5.69 -9.25 1.99
C GLU A 13 5.17 -8.22 3.01
N TRP A 14 4.46 -7.19 2.53
CA TRP A 14 3.82 -6.20 3.39
C TRP A 14 2.75 -6.80 4.33
N ILE A 15 1.95 -7.76 3.84
CA ILE A 15 0.93 -8.45 4.63
C ILE A 15 1.59 -9.20 5.78
N ASP A 16 2.61 -9.99 5.48
CA ASP A 16 3.34 -10.79 6.48
C ASP A 16 3.93 -9.88 7.56
N LYS A 17 4.54 -8.75 7.16
CA LYS A 17 5.15 -7.81 8.10
C LYS A 17 4.14 -7.08 8.97
N VAL A 18 3.01 -6.64 8.41
CA VAL A 18 1.93 -6.04 9.21
C VAL A 18 1.35 -7.07 10.18
N GLY A 19 1.27 -8.35 9.79
CA GLY A 19 0.92 -9.46 10.68
C GLY A 19 1.88 -9.60 11.87
N GLU A 20 3.19 -9.56 11.63
CA GLU A 20 4.21 -9.56 12.70
C GLU A 20 4.06 -8.33 13.63
N PHE A 21 3.80 -7.15 13.08
CA PHE A 21 3.61 -5.93 13.86
C PHE A 21 2.33 -5.96 14.72
N ALA A 22 1.31 -6.71 14.28
CA ALA A 22 0.06 -6.87 15.02
C ALA A 22 0.24 -7.61 16.35
N GLU A 23 1.31 -8.40 16.50
CA GLU A 23 1.67 -9.06 17.77
C GLU A 23 2.25 -8.08 18.81
N GLN A 24 2.59 -6.86 18.40
CA GLN A 24 3.16 -5.83 19.26
C GLN A 24 2.06 -4.99 19.96
N GLY A 25 2.38 -4.48 21.15
CA GLY A 25 1.45 -3.63 21.91
C GLY A 25 1.38 -2.18 21.42
N GLU A 26 0.43 -1.42 21.97
CA GLU A 26 0.21 0.01 21.64
C GLU A 26 1.46 0.89 21.80
N SER A 27 2.40 0.53 22.69
CA SER A 27 3.65 1.27 22.85
C SER A 27 4.55 1.23 21.61
N TYR A 28 4.51 0.13 20.85
CA TYR A 28 5.20 0.01 19.56
C TYR A 28 4.48 0.85 18.49
N TRP A 29 3.16 0.68 18.37
CA TRP A 29 2.35 1.36 17.36
C TRP A 29 2.38 2.89 17.47
N ASN A 30 2.46 3.41 18.69
CA ASN A 30 2.56 4.84 18.95
C ASN A 30 4.02 5.35 19.03
N ARG A 31 5.02 4.49 18.79
CA ARG A 31 6.42 4.90 18.76
C ARG A 31 6.74 5.62 17.45
N PRO A 32 7.42 6.78 17.49
CA PRO A 32 7.89 7.44 16.28
C PRO A 32 9.01 6.64 15.60
N ILE A 33 9.04 6.63 14.27
CA ILE A 33 10.06 5.93 13.47
C ILE A 33 11.46 6.57 13.60
N ALA A 34 11.49 7.84 14.00
CA ALA A 34 12.67 8.61 14.41
C ALA A 34 12.20 9.89 15.13
N GLU A 35 13.11 10.60 15.79
CA GLU A 35 12.78 11.85 16.48
C GLU A 35 12.07 12.86 15.56
N GLY A 36 10.89 13.33 15.99
CA GLY A 36 10.06 14.27 15.23
C GLY A 36 9.41 13.69 13.96
N LYS A 37 9.49 12.38 13.73
CA LYS A 37 8.86 11.70 12.58
C LYS A 37 7.56 11.00 12.97
N TRP A 38 6.87 10.50 11.95
CA TRP A 38 5.63 9.72 12.05
C TRP A 38 5.77 8.49 12.93
N THR A 39 4.66 8.03 13.49
CA THR A 39 4.59 6.77 14.24
C THR A 39 4.47 5.55 13.32
N VAL A 40 4.69 4.35 13.86
CA VAL A 40 4.39 3.09 13.14
C VAL A 40 2.95 3.10 12.63
N ARG A 41 2.00 3.50 13.48
CA ARG A 41 0.57 3.66 13.15
C ARG A 41 0.37 4.59 11.95
N ASP A 42 1.02 5.75 11.95
CA ASP A 42 0.89 6.73 10.86
C ASP A 42 1.39 6.15 9.52
N VAL A 43 2.54 5.46 9.53
CA VAL A 43 3.14 4.86 8.32
C VAL A 43 2.28 3.72 7.76
N VAL A 44 1.76 2.85 8.62
CA VAL A 44 0.91 1.73 8.20
C VAL A 44 -0.41 2.25 7.60
N CYS A 45 -1.00 3.28 8.20
CA CYS A 45 -2.21 3.90 7.67
C CYS A 45 -1.97 4.62 6.35
N HIS A 46 -0.84 5.32 6.21
CA HIS A 46 -0.41 5.93 4.94
C HIS A 46 -0.36 4.91 3.79
N ILE A 47 0.27 3.76 4.00
CA ILE A 47 0.35 2.72 2.95
C ILE A 47 -1.03 2.15 2.63
N MET A 48 -1.85 1.89 3.65
CA MET A 48 -3.23 1.42 3.45
C MET A 48 -4.06 2.41 2.62
N CYS A 49 -3.97 3.71 2.89
CA CYS A 49 -4.71 4.72 2.12
C CYS A 49 -4.26 4.77 0.65
N TRP A 50 -2.96 4.60 0.39
CA TRP A 50 -2.48 4.47 -0.99
C TRP A 50 -2.95 3.19 -1.67
N ASP A 51 -2.96 2.07 -0.95
CA ASP A 51 -3.51 0.80 -1.45
C ASP A 51 -4.98 0.96 -1.85
N GLU A 52 -5.80 1.59 -0.99
CA GLU A 52 -7.21 1.86 -1.28
C GLU A 52 -7.40 2.80 -2.48
N TYR A 53 -6.61 3.86 -2.56
CA TYR A 53 -6.65 4.80 -3.68
C TYR A 53 -6.35 4.11 -5.01
N PHE A 54 -5.23 3.40 -5.12
CA PHE A 54 -4.86 2.71 -6.36
C PHE A 54 -5.77 1.54 -6.68
N TYR A 55 -6.35 0.88 -5.67
CA TYR A 55 -7.38 -0.11 -5.90
C TYR A 55 -8.59 0.50 -6.62
N ASN A 56 -9.15 1.59 -6.07
CA ASN A 56 -10.38 2.20 -6.57
C ASN A 56 -10.19 2.92 -7.90
N GLU A 57 -9.08 3.63 -8.06
CA GLU A 57 -8.85 4.52 -9.21
C GLU A 57 -8.11 3.84 -10.38
N ALA A 58 -7.45 2.71 -10.14
CA ALA A 58 -6.74 1.94 -11.17
C ALA A 58 -7.15 0.47 -11.22
N ILE A 59 -6.78 -0.34 -10.22
CA ILE A 59 -6.75 -1.80 -10.36
C ILE A 59 -8.15 -2.40 -10.55
N ALA A 60 -9.15 -1.92 -9.81
CA ALA A 60 -10.54 -2.33 -10.01
C ALA A 60 -11.06 -1.96 -11.40
N LYS A 61 -10.64 -0.80 -11.93
CA LYS A 61 -11.03 -0.29 -13.24
C LYS A 61 -10.37 -1.07 -14.38
N VAL A 62 -9.10 -1.41 -14.23
CA VAL A 62 -8.40 -2.34 -15.13
C VAL A 62 -9.17 -3.66 -15.20
N SER A 63 -9.53 -4.24 -14.05
CA SER A 63 -10.28 -5.50 -13.97
C SER A 63 -11.66 -5.42 -14.64
N ALA A 64 -12.35 -4.28 -14.50
CA ALA A 64 -13.66 -4.03 -15.10
C ALA A 64 -13.60 -3.57 -16.57
N GLY A 65 -12.41 -3.31 -17.12
CA GLY A 65 -12.27 -2.73 -18.47
C GLY A 65 -12.72 -1.26 -18.56
N GLU A 66 -12.74 -0.54 -17.44
CA GLU A 66 -13.11 0.86 -17.33
C GLU A 66 -11.93 1.81 -17.61
N THR A 67 -12.24 3.09 -17.83
CA THR A 67 -11.22 4.14 -17.92
C THR A 67 -10.65 4.44 -16.54
N LEU A 68 -9.33 4.50 -16.41
CA LEU A 68 -8.68 4.80 -15.14
C LEU A 68 -8.93 6.26 -14.73
N THR A 69 -8.99 6.48 -13.43
CA THR A 69 -9.28 7.80 -12.86
C THR A 69 -8.22 8.26 -11.87
N VAL A 70 -7.09 7.54 -11.79
CA VAL A 70 -5.91 7.97 -11.03
C VAL A 70 -5.51 9.37 -11.47
N LYS A 71 -5.35 10.27 -10.51
CA LYS A 71 -4.85 11.63 -10.71
C LYS A 71 -3.67 11.92 -9.82
N HIS A 72 -2.94 12.95 -10.17
CA HIS A 72 -2.03 13.63 -9.27
C HIS A 72 -2.85 14.24 -8.12
N LEU A 73 -2.45 13.89 -6.90
CA LEU A 73 -2.99 14.45 -5.67
C LEU A 73 -1.98 15.44 -5.08
N ASP A 74 -2.47 16.34 -4.22
CA ASP A 74 -1.60 16.95 -3.23
C ASP A 74 -1.12 15.86 -2.27
N TYR A 75 0.07 15.32 -2.50
CA TYR A 75 0.61 14.21 -1.72
C TYR A 75 0.81 14.57 -0.25
N ASP A 76 1.21 15.81 0.04
CA ASP A 76 1.38 16.24 1.43
C ASP A 76 0.03 16.29 2.14
N GLY A 77 -1.00 16.84 1.47
CA GLY A 77 -2.37 16.83 1.97
C GLY A 77 -2.93 15.43 2.17
N PHE A 78 -2.83 14.56 1.17
CA PHE A 78 -3.31 13.18 1.22
C PHE A 78 -2.64 12.37 2.35
N ASN A 79 -1.32 12.54 2.49
CA ASN A 79 -0.54 11.86 3.51
C ASN A 79 -0.86 12.38 4.93
N GLU A 80 -1.06 13.69 5.10
CA GLU A 80 -1.49 14.24 6.40
C GLU A 80 -2.91 13.79 6.75
N ASP A 81 -3.83 13.73 5.78
CA ASP A 81 -5.16 13.17 5.98
C ASP A 81 -5.11 11.70 6.41
N SER A 82 -4.25 10.89 5.78
CA SER A 82 -4.00 9.49 6.16
C SER A 82 -3.49 9.40 7.61
N ARG A 83 -2.55 10.26 7.98
CA ARG A 83 -2.02 10.35 9.34
C ARG A 83 -3.07 10.79 10.37
N LEU A 84 -3.95 11.73 10.02
CA LEU A 84 -5.06 12.14 10.88
C LEU A 84 -6.09 11.02 11.03
N TYR A 85 -6.41 10.32 9.94
CA TYR A 85 -7.29 9.17 9.94
C TYR A 85 -6.76 8.04 10.83
N ALA A 86 -5.45 7.78 10.81
CA ALA A 86 -4.79 6.77 11.64
C ALA A 86 -5.11 6.92 13.15
N LYS A 87 -5.28 8.16 13.64
CA LYS A 87 -5.60 8.47 15.03
C LYS A 87 -7.03 8.11 15.43
N THR A 88 -7.91 7.92 14.46
CA THR A 88 -9.32 7.56 14.68
C THR A 88 -9.53 6.04 14.82
N LEU A 89 -8.51 5.25 14.47
CA LEU A 89 -8.57 3.79 14.43
C LEU A 89 -7.95 3.16 15.68
N SER A 90 -8.52 2.04 16.14
CA SER A 90 -7.76 1.13 17.00
C SER A 90 -6.67 0.44 16.19
N THR A 91 -5.62 -0.07 16.84
CA THR A 91 -4.57 -0.85 16.15
C THR A 91 -5.16 -2.05 15.43
N GLU A 92 -6.06 -2.78 16.08
CA GLU A 92 -6.75 -3.93 15.47
C GLU A 92 -7.52 -3.53 14.20
N ALA A 93 -8.26 -2.41 14.24
CA ALA A 93 -9.01 -1.93 13.08
C ALA A 93 -8.07 -1.51 11.94
N LEU A 94 -6.96 -0.84 12.26
CA LEU A 94 -5.95 -0.44 11.28
C LEU A 94 -5.32 -1.67 10.62
N VAL A 95 -4.83 -2.63 11.41
CA VAL A 95 -4.24 -3.88 10.89
C VAL A 95 -5.23 -4.58 9.96
N ASN A 96 -6.47 -4.82 10.41
CA ASN A 96 -7.47 -5.53 9.61
C ASN A 96 -7.78 -4.81 8.29
N GLN A 97 -7.88 -3.47 8.30
CA GLN A 97 -8.10 -2.68 7.08
C GLN A 97 -6.88 -2.74 6.15
N THR A 98 -5.65 -2.62 6.69
CA THR A 98 -4.42 -2.72 5.90
C THR A 98 -4.29 -4.08 5.21
N LEU A 99 -4.50 -5.17 5.94
CA LEU A 99 -4.42 -6.52 5.37
C LEU A 99 -5.48 -6.71 4.29
N ALA A 100 -6.73 -6.32 4.57
CA ALA A 100 -7.82 -6.44 3.60
C ALA A 100 -7.60 -5.62 2.32
N ALA A 101 -7.08 -4.39 2.44
CA ALA A 101 -6.79 -3.54 1.29
C ALA A 101 -5.70 -4.16 0.40
N ARG A 102 -4.60 -4.62 1.00
CA ARG A 102 -3.47 -5.23 0.27
C ARG A 102 -3.86 -6.57 -0.36
N GLU A 103 -4.58 -7.43 0.37
CA GLU A 103 -5.08 -8.71 -0.17
C GLU A 103 -5.99 -8.49 -1.39
N LYS A 104 -6.90 -7.51 -1.30
CA LYS A 104 -7.81 -7.18 -2.40
C LYS A 104 -7.07 -6.72 -3.65
N LEU A 105 -6.02 -5.90 -3.49
CA LEU A 105 -5.14 -5.50 -4.59
C LEU A 105 -4.45 -6.70 -5.23
N ILE A 106 -3.77 -7.52 -4.43
CA ILE A 106 -3.00 -8.68 -4.89
C ILE A 106 -3.90 -9.66 -5.64
N GLN A 107 -5.03 -10.05 -5.03
CA GLN A 107 -5.98 -10.99 -5.64
C GLN A 107 -6.54 -10.45 -6.96
N THR A 108 -6.85 -9.16 -7.02
CA THR A 108 -7.38 -8.54 -8.26
C THR A 108 -6.32 -8.52 -9.35
N ILE A 109 -5.06 -8.17 -9.04
CA ILE A 109 -3.96 -8.17 -10.01
C ILE A 109 -3.64 -9.59 -10.47
N GLU A 110 -3.56 -10.55 -9.55
CA GLU A 110 -3.32 -11.97 -9.85
C GLU A 110 -4.35 -12.50 -10.85
N ALA A 111 -5.63 -12.21 -10.62
CA ALA A 111 -6.73 -12.63 -11.48
C ALA A 111 -6.79 -11.94 -12.86
N LEU A 112 -6.03 -10.86 -13.08
CA LEU A 112 -6.01 -10.18 -14.39
C LEU A 112 -5.51 -11.13 -15.49
N PRO A 113 -6.24 -11.24 -16.62
CA PRO A 113 -5.69 -11.83 -17.84
C PRO A 113 -4.39 -11.13 -18.24
N GLU A 114 -3.44 -11.89 -18.76
CA GLU A 114 -2.12 -11.38 -19.17
C GLU A 114 -2.23 -10.17 -20.12
N ALA A 115 -3.21 -10.19 -21.03
CA ALA A 115 -3.45 -9.09 -21.96
C ALA A 115 -3.90 -7.79 -21.27
N LEU A 116 -4.59 -7.86 -20.12
CA LEU A 116 -4.95 -6.67 -19.34
C LEU A 116 -3.79 -6.22 -18.44
N TYR A 117 -3.03 -7.17 -17.90
CA TYR A 117 -1.86 -6.89 -17.07
C TYR A 117 -0.75 -6.17 -17.86
N ALA A 118 -0.41 -6.67 -19.05
CA ALA A 118 0.67 -6.15 -19.90
C ALA A 118 0.27 -4.92 -20.74
N LYS A 119 -0.99 -4.48 -20.66
CA LYS A 119 -1.47 -3.33 -21.42
C LYS A 119 -1.02 -2.02 -20.78
N ARG A 120 -0.68 -1.05 -21.64
CA ARG A 120 -0.52 0.36 -21.26
C ARG A 120 -1.88 1.07 -21.26
N TYR A 121 -2.22 1.68 -20.14
CA TYR A 121 -3.41 2.49 -19.92
C TYR A 121 -3.07 3.98 -19.92
N THR A 122 -4.11 4.80 -19.88
CA THR A 122 -4.01 6.24 -19.64
C THR A 122 -4.71 6.53 -18.32
N ASP A 123 -4.04 7.22 -17.42
CA ASP A 123 -4.62 7.66 -16.15
C ASP A 123 -5.57 8.85 -16.32
N GLY A 124 -6.15 9.31 -15.21
CA GLY A 124 -7.08 10.43 -15.17
C GLY A 124 -6.47 11.79 -15.52
N ASP A 125 -5.14 11.91 -15.57
CA ASP A 125 -4.41 13.11 -15.99
C ASP A 125 -3.86 13.01 -17.42
N GLY A 126 -4.05 11.87 -18.09
CA GLY A 126 -3.58 11.65 -19.45
C GLY A 126 -2.18 11.04 -19.54
N HIS A 127 -1.58 10.61 -18.43
CA HIS A 127 -0.26 9.98 -18.40
C HIS A 127 -0.36 8.45 -18.55
N PRO A 128 0.72 7.78 -19.01
CA PRO A 128 0.73 6.33 -19.13
C PRO A 128 0.68 5.65 -17.74
N PHE A 129 -0.15 4.61 -17.63
CA PHE A 129 -0.21 3.74 -16.46
C PHE A 129 -0.02 2.28 -16.87
N GLU A 130 0.82 1.55 -16.14
CA GLU A 130 1.10 0.13 -16.36
C GLU A 130 1.06 -0.60 -15.01
N VAL A 131 0.33 -1.72 -14.93
CA VAL A 131 0.14 -2.46 -13.68
C VAL A 131 1.47 -2.99 -13.14
N GLU A 132 2.36 -3.45 -14.03
CA GLU A 132 3.70 -3.90 -13.65
C GLU A 132 4.52 -2.78 -13.02
N GLN A 133 4.57 -1.60 -13.66
CA GLN A 133 5.32 -0.46 -13.15
C GLN A 133 4.77 0.01 -11.80
N PHE A 134 3.45 0.07 -11.66
CA PHE A 134 2.79 0.35 -10.39
C PHE A 134 3.28 -0.60 -9.28
N MET A 135 3.28 -1.91 -9.51
CA MET A 135 3.76 -2.86 -8.50
C MET A 135 5.24 -2.63 -8.16
N ARG A 136 6.09 -2.38 -9.16
CA ARG A 136 7.52 -2.12 -8.92
C ARG A 136 7.75 -0.89 -8.05
N ASP A 137 7.02 0.19 -8.33
CA ASP A 137 7.12 1.44 -7.56
C ASP A 137 6.64 1.25 -6.12
N PHE A 138 5.52 0.54 -5.93
CA PHE A 138 4.96 0.31 -4.60
C PHE A 138 5.74 -0.72 -3.78
N ILE A 139 6.32 -1.75 -4.41
CA ILE A 139 7.25 -2.67 -3.73
C ILE A 139 8.48 -1.90 -3.22
N TRP A 140 9.03 -0.96 -4.01
CA TRP A 140 10.14 -0.13 -3.55
C TRP A 140 9.73 0.78 -2.38
N HIS A 141 8.56 1.40 -2.48
CA HIS A 141 7.98 2.25 -1.42
C HIS A 141 7.76 1.46 -0.12
N ASP A 142 7.19 0.26 -0.21
CA ASP A 142 6.99 -0.63 0.93
C ASP A 142 8.33 -1.02 1.57
N LYS A 143 9.33 -1.41 0.76
CA LYS A 143 10.67 -1.76 1.26
C LYS A 143 11.34 -0.58 1.98
N HIS A 144 11.15 0.65 1.49
CA HIS A 144 11.63 1.86 2.16
C HIS A 144 11.04 1.99 3.57
N HIS A 145 9.72 1.83 3.70
CA HIS A 145 9.03 1.96 4.98
C HIS A 145 9.26 0.75 5.91
N LEU A 146 9.28 -0.47 5.39
CA LEU A 146 9.64 -1.66 6.17
C LEU A 146 11.02 -1.53 6.80
N ALA A 147 12.01 -0.94 6.09
CA ALA A 147 13.32 -0.67 6.65
C ALA A 147 13.28 0.32 7.83
N GLN A 148 12.33 1.25 7.86
CA GLN A 148 12.10 2.15 9.00
C GLN A 148 11.40 1.41 10.15
N LEU A 149 10.29 0.71 9.85
CA LEU A 149 9.48 0.00 10.85
C LEU A 149 10.25 -1.13 11.55
N ASN A 150 11.10 -1.86 10.83
CA ASN A 150 11.92 -2.92 11.40
C ASN A 150 12.98 -2.39 12.36
N LYS A 151 13.51 -1.17 12.15
CA LYS A 151 14.43 -0.54 13.12
C LYS A 151 13.72 -0.26 14.44
N VAL A 152 12.49 0.26 14.36
CA VAL A 152 11.65 0.52 15.53
C VAL A 152 11.41 -0.76 16.33
N LEU A 153 11.19 -1.89 15.63
CA LEU A 153 10.95 -3.19 16.25
C LEU A 153 12.19 -3.76 16.95
N GLN A 154 13.38 -3.56 16.37
CA GLN A 154 14.66 -4.03 16.92
C GLN A 154 15.15 -3.20 18.12
N GLU A 155 14.69 -1.95 18.24
CA GLU A 155 15.01 -1.02 19.34
C GLU A 155 14.00 -1.11 20.50
N GLY A 156 13.00 -1.99 20.43
CA GLY A 156 12.01 -2.26 21.49
C GLY A 156 12.39 -3.43 22.36
#